data_AF-A0AAD5N9J1-F1
#
_entry.id   AF-A0AAD5N9J1-F1
#
_cell.length_a   1.000
_cell.length_b   1.000
_cell.length_c   1.000
_cell.angle_alpha   90.00
_cell.angle_beta   90.00
_cell.angle_gamma   90.00
#
_symmetry.space_group_name_H-M   'P 1'
#
loop_
_entity.id
_entity.type
_entity.pdbx_description
1 polymer ?
#
loop_
_entity_poly.entity_id
_entity_poly.type
_entity_poly.pdbx_seq_one_letter_code
_entity_poly.pdbx_strand_id
1 'polypeptide(L)'
;MLAVFLFVLFPGCLPKTAPVQCDLFEEAISLQCVSTLVEYANADRYVLHPPLSDIDRLCIRFREYKRCTIGVHPDCRRSRAPNVERIYEGMCEESFLSLVREELVCLSQIERDLKLRECFVNRTNALRDENSGASVLGKVSSSSYDCLIIQTYVDCFLESEYKTCKEAVKLEMSMLSLLAQRNGSDCVLKTTSIKTRPNEEWPLEQCDKRGHCKCRLDGYYYDIHLKKCIDVDECASIEPRCSQKCVNHPGTYECTCDTTFFHLNTDKKTCARNDKDPMWLFFAHGQSIWNISLSGGSFELQKADLQKTAVLDVDVLERRIYYADIGSNSIERLNLDGTGTYPQTLQKYDVDGVEGIAVDWIGRNLYSLR
;
A
#
# COMPACT_ATOMS: atom_id res chain seq x y z
N MET A 1 -30.59 3.97 55.86
CA MET A 1 -29.67 5.07 55.48
C MET A 1 -28.78 4.51 54.37
N LEU A 2 -28.91 5.04 53.15
CA LEU A 2 -28.00 5.03 51.97
C LEU A 2 -27.12 3.79 51.69
N ALA A 3 -26.91 3.30 50.47
CA ALA A 3 -27.32 3.68 49.12
C ALA A 3 -27.03 2.50 48.17
N VAL A 4 -27.80 2.46 47.09
CA VAL A 4 -27.75 1.56 45.93
C VAL A 4 -26.55 1.87 45.04
N PHE A 5 -25.91 0.86 44.44
CA PHE A 5 -25.44 0.95 43.05
C PHE A 5 -25.52 -0.43 42.36
N LEU A 6 -26.39 -0.49 41.35
CA LEU A 6 -26.38 -1.53 40.31
C LEU A 6 -25.11 -1.42 39.48
N PHE A 7 -24.50 -2.55 39.12
CA PHE A 7 -23.73 -2.66 37.89
C PHE A 7 -24.33 -3.74 36.99
N VAL A 8 -24.74 -3.28 35.81
CA VAL A 8 -25.22 -4.03 34.66
C VAL A 8 -24.04 -4.77 34.04
N LEU A 9 -24.18 -6.09 33.85
CA LEU A 9 -23.27 -6.91 33.05
C LEU A 9 -23.59 -6.69 31.57
N PHE A 10 -22.69 -6.03 30.84
CA PHE A 10 -22.64 -6.03 29.38
C PHE A 10 -22.09 -7.38 28.88
N PRO A 11 -22.57 -7.90 27.73
CA PRO A 11 -21.99 -9.09 27.10
C PRO A 11 -20.58 -8.76 26.59
N GLY A 12 -19.64 -9.66 26.89
CA GLY A 12 -18.23 -9.49 26.58
C GLY A 12 -17.96 -9.29 25.09
N CYS A 13 -17.38 -8.14 24.76
CA CYS A 13 -16.55 -8.01 23.57
C CYS A 13 -15.32 -8.91 23.75
N LEU A 14 -15.18 -9.90 22.88
CA LEU A 14 -13.93 -10.63 22.67
C LEU A 14 -12.80 -9.61 22.36
N PRO A 15 -11.62 -9.75 22.97
CA PRO A 15 -10.48 -8.91 22.62
C PRO A 15 -10.09 -9.17 21.16
N LYS A 16 -9.95 -8.10 20.37
CA LYS A 16 -9.30 -8.14 19.06
C LYS A 16 -7.95 -8.83 19.23
N THR A 17 -7.78 -9.97 18.59
CA THR A 17 -6.51 -10.72 18.54
C THR A 17 -5.40 -9.79 18.05
N ALA A 18 -4.25 -9.82 18.72
CA ALA A 18 -3.04 -9.12 18.28
C ALA A 18 -2.71 -9.50 16.82
N PRO A 19 -2.15 -8.57 16.01
CA PRO A 19 -1.76 -8.89 14.64
C PRO A 19 -0.76 -10.05 14.64
N VAL A 20 -1.06 -11.09 13.87
CA VAL A 20 -0.17 -12.25 13.71
C VAL A 20 1.10 -11.79 13.01
N GLN A 21 2.24 -11.91 13.70
CA GLN A 21 3.54 -11.53 13.17
C GLN A 21 4.03 -12.65 12.24
N CYS A 22 4.03 -12.38 10.93
CA CYS A 22 4.63 -13.25 9.92
C CYS A 22 6.13 -13.45 10.17
N ASP A 23 6.66 -14.63 9.88
CA ASP A 23 8.11 -14.80 9.75
C ASP A 23 8.60 -14.51 8.30
N LEU A 24 9.92 -14.32 8.13
CA LEU A 24 10.53 -14.02 6.84
C LEU A 24 10.32 -15.11 5.77
N PHE A 25 10.18 -16.38 6.17
CA PHE A 25 9.93 -17.49 5.26
C PHE A 25 8.48 -17.46 4.75
N GLU A 26 7.52 -17.23 5.65
CA GLU A 26 6.11 -17.06 5.30
C GLU A 26 5.88 -15.88 4.34
N GLU A 27 6.62 -14.79 4.55
CA GLU A 27 6.59 -13.62 3.67
C GLU A 27 7.16 -13.91 2.29
N ALA A 28 8.33 -14.56 2.22
CA ALA A 28 8.98 -14.93 0.97
C ALA A 28 8.10 -15.90 0.14
N ILE A 29 7.53 -16.93 0.80
CA ILE A 29 6.61 -17.87 0.16
C ILE A 29 5.36 -17.14 -0.34
N SER A 30 4.76 -16.26 0.47
CA SER A 30 3.58 -15.49 0.09
C SER A 30 3.82 -14.64 -1.16
N LEU A 31 4.98 -13.96 -1.25
CA LEU A 31 5.37 -13.15 -2.41
C LEU A 31 5.66 -13.99 -3.65
N GLN A 32 6.34 -15.12 -3.49
CA GLN A 32 6.64 -16.00 -4.62
C GLN A 32 5.35 -16.61 -5.20
N CYS A 33 4.47 -17.09 -4.33
CA CYS A 33 3.25 -17.79 -4.74
C CYS A 33 2.20 -16.85 -5.35
N VAL A 34 2.09 -15.60 -4.89
CA VAL A 34 1.06 -14.67 -5.37
C VAL A 34 1.26 -14.24 -6.84
N SER A 35 2.48 -14.37 -7.36
CA SER A 35 2.79 -14.05 -8.76
C SER A 35 1.83 -14.71 -9.75
N THR A 36 1.39 -15.96 -9.50
CA THR A 36 0.45 -16.70 -10.36
C THR A 36 -0.95 -16.09 -10.46
N LEU A 37 -1.33 -15.23 -9.50
CA LEU A 37 -2.63 -14.55 -9.46
C LEU A 37 -2.60 -13.12 -10.03
N VAL A 38 -1.41 -12.51 -10.10
CA VAL A 38 -1.22 -11.10 -10.46
C VAL A 38 -0.78 -10.92 -11.92
N GLU A 39 -0.51 -12.01 -12.66
CA GLU A 39 -0.17 -12.00 -14.10
C GLU A 39 -1.17 -11.21 -14.99
N TYR A 40 -2.41 -11.01 -14.53
CA TYR A 40 -3.45 -10.30 -15.28
C TYR A 40 -3.40 -8.77 -15.15
N ALA A 41 -2.65 -8.23 -14.19
CA ALA A 41 -2.52 -6.80 -13.92
C ALA A 41 -1.51 -6.10 -14.86
N ASN A 42 -1.47 -6.50 -16.13
CA ASN A 42 -0.61 -5.87 -17.13
C ASN A 42 -1.23 -4.52 -17.54
N ALA A 43 -0.43 -3.45 -17.50
CA ALA A 43 -0.87 -2.06 -17.67
C ALA A 43 -1.68 -1.78 -18.95
N ASP A 44 -1.55 -2.64 -19.98
CA ASP A 44 -2.25 -2.50 -21.27
C ASP A 44 -3.73 -2.95 -21.23
N ARG A 45 -4.19 -3.57 -20.13
CA ARG A 45 -5.56 -4.08 -19.98
C ARG A 45 -6.27 -3.28 -18.89
N TYR A 46 -6.89 -2.18 -19.27
CA TYR A 46 -7.80 -1.38 -18.44
C TYR A 46 -9.04 -2.18 -18.00
N VAL A 47 -8.86 -3.16 -17.10
CA VAL A 47 -9.93 -4.01 -16.56
C VAL A 47 -9.80 -4.05 -15.05
N LEU A 48 -10.89 -3.75 -14.34
CA LEU A 48 -10.92 -3.60 -12.88
C LEU A 48 -10.80 -4.93 -12.12
N HIS A 49 -10.98 -6.06 -12.81
CA HIS A 49 -10.81 -7.42 -12.29
C HIS A 49 -10.31 -8.38 -13.36
N PRO A 50 -9.82 -9.58 -12.98
CA PRO A 50 -9.55 -10.66 -13.94
C PRO A 50 -10.79 -11.00 -14.79
N PRO A 51 -10.60 -11.37 -16.07
CA PRO A 51 -11.71 -11.67 -16.97
C PRO A 51 -12.50 -12.89 -16.50
N LEU A 52 -13.81 -12.73 -16.28
CA LEU A 52 -14.71 -13.82 -15.91
C LEU A 52 -14.86 -14.85 -17.06
N SER A 53 -14.62 -14.45 -18.32
CA SER A 53 -14.64 -15.38 -19.46
C SER A 53 -13.53 -16.44 -19.42
N ASP A 54 -12.55 -16.29 -18.53
CA ASP A 54 -11.40 -17.19 -18.35
C ASP A 54 -11.38 -17.83 -16.94
N ILE A 55 -12.55 -17.91 -16.30
CA ILE A 55 -12.72 -18.33 -14.91
C ILE A 55 -12.08 -19.69 -14.58
N ASP A 56 -12.15 -20.66 -15.50
CA ASP A 56 -11.59 -22.00 -15.26
C ASP A 56 -10.07 -21.96 -15.12
N ARG A 57 -9.39 -21.18 -15.97
CA ARG A 57 -7.94 -20.99 -15.89
C ARG A 57 -7.57 -20.23 -14.63
N LEU A 58 -8.34 -19.19 -14.29
CA LEU A 58 -8.15 -18.40 -13.07
C LEU A 58 -8.26 -19.26 -11.81
N CYS A 59 -9.24 -20.14 -11.73
CA CYS A 59 -9.42 -21.03 -10.58
C CYS A 59 -8.38 -22.15 -10.52
N ILE A 60 -7.81 -22.58 -11.65
CA ILE A 60 -6.63 -23.46 -11.65
C ILE A 60 -5.43 -22.73 -11.02
N ARG A 61 -5.15 -21.49 -11.44
CA ARG A 61 -4.08 -20.66 -10.85
C ARG A 61 -4.30 -20.44 -9.35
N PHE A 62 -5.54 -20.20 -8.94
CA PHE A 62 -5.88 -20.07 -7.52
C PHE A 62 -5.62 -21.34 -6.71
N ARG A 63 -5.90 -22.51 -7.29
CA ARG A 63 -5.57 -23.80 -6.66
C ARG A 63 -4.05 -24.01 -6.56
N GLU A 64 -3.29 -23.60 -7.57
CA GLU A 64 -1.82 -23.60 -7.54
C GLU A 64 -1.30 -22.71 -6.42
N TYR A 65 -1.84 -21.50 -6.29
CA TYR A 65 -1.53 -20.57 -5.20
C TYR A 65 -1.82 -21.18 -3.82
N LYS A 66 -3.01 -21.78 -3.61
CA LYS A 66 -3.36 -22.43 -2.34
C LYS A 66 -2.44 -23.61 -2.03
N ARG A 67 -1.97 -24.34 -3.04
CA ARG A 67 -0.98 -25.42 -2.87
C ARG A 67 0.41 -24.89 -2.53
N CYS A 68 0.80 -23.78 -3.16
CA CYS A 68 2.09 -23.13 -2.94
C CYS A 68 2.19 -22.53 -1.53
N THR A 69 1.06 -22.08 -0.97
CA THR A 69 0.98 -21.46 0.37
C THR A 69 0.56 -22.43 1.48
N ILE A 70 0.72 -23.74 1.27
CA ILE A 70 0.48 -24.74 2.33
C ILE A 70 1.46 -24.48 3.48
N GLY A 71 0.94 -24.36 4.70
CA GLY A 71 1.75 -24.13 5.91
C GLY A 71 2.01 -22.65 6.22
N VAL A 72 1.57 -21.71 5.38
CA VAL A 72 1.66 -20.27 5.64
C VAL A 72 0.40 -19.76 6.35
N HIS A 73 0.56 -18.95 7.39
CA HIS A 73 -0.56 -18.38 8.13
C HIS A 73 -1.51 -17.56 7.22
N PRO A 74 -2.85 -17.74 7.31
CA PRO A 74 -3.81 -17.02 6.46
C PRO A 74 -3.71 -15.49 6.53
N ASP A 75 -3.45 -14.95 7.72
CA ASP A 75 -3.26 -13.50 7.88
C ASP A 75 -1.97 -13.01 7.22
N CYS A 76 -0.96 -13.88 7.09
CA CYS A 76 0.26 -13.55 6.38
C CYS A 76 0.08 -13.53 4.87
N ARG A 77 -0.69 -14.48 4.34
CA ARG A 77 -1.10 -14.47 2.93
C ARG A 77 -1.91 -13.23 2.57
N ARG A 78 -2.88 -12.91 3.43
CA ARG A 78 -3.77 -11.76 3.29
C ARG A 78 -3.05 -10.44 3.51
N SER A 79 -2.00 -10.34 4.34
CA SER A 79 -1.27 -9.07 4.48
C SER A 79 -0.53 -8.68 3.20
N ARG A 80 -0.03 -9.67 2.45
CA ARG A 80 0.73 -9.45 1.21
C ARG A 80 -0.15 -9.19 0.00
N ALA A 81 -1.36 -9.78 -0.04
CA ALA A 81 -2.32 -9.56 -1.12
C ALA A 81 -3.78 -9.51 -0.61
N PRO A 82 -4.13 -8.51 0.22
CA PRO A 82 -5.36 -8.50 1.04
C PRO A 82 -6.66 -8.55 0.26
N ASN A 83 -6.59 -8.28 -1.03
CA ASN A 83 -7.74 -8.19 -1.91
C ASN A 83 -7.64 -9.13 -3.11
N VAL A 84 -6.46 -9.66 -3.44
CA VAL A 84 -6.32 -10.65 -4.51
C VAL A 84 -6.90 -11.97 -4.05
N GLU A 85 -6.49 -12.48 -2.88
CA GLU A 85 -6.99 -13.76 -2.37
C GLU A 85 -8.52 -13.74 -2.20
N ARG A 86 -9.09 -12.66 -1.65
CA ARG A 86 -10.54 -12.51 -1.46
C ARG A 86 -11.32 -12.51 -2.78
N ILE A 87 -10.79 -11.86 -3.82
CA ILE A 87 -11.40 -11.85 -5.16
C ILE A 87 -11.49 -13.26 -5.71
N TYR A 88 -10.37 -14.01 -5.67
CA TYR A 88 -10.35 -15.39 -6.18
C TYR A 88 -11.16 -16.35 -5.31
N GLU A 89 -11.25 -16.14 -3.99
CA GLU A 89 -12.13 -16.92 -3.10
C GLU A 89 -13.61 -16.79 -3.52
N GLY A 90 -14.07 -15.59 -3.86
CA GLY A 90 -15.43 -15.38 -4.37
C GLY A 90 -15.64 -15.90 -5.79
N MET A 91 -14.70 -15.64 -6.69
CA MET A 91 -14.76 -16.07 -8.10
C MET A 91 -14.77 -17.59 -8.26
N CYS A 92 -14.06 -18.31 -7.37
CA CYS A 92 -13.92 -19.76 -7.44
C CYS A 92 -14.84 -20.53 -6.49
N GLU A 93 -15.83 -19.85 -5.90
CA GLU A 93 -16.92 -20.51 -5.19
C GLU A 93 -17.82 -21.25 -6.20
N GLU A 94 -18.14 -22.53 -5.95
CA GLU A 94 -18.90 -23.36 -6.91
C GLU A 94 -20.28 -22.76 -7.29
N SER A 95 -20.91 -22.06 -6.34
CA SER A 95 -22.18 -21.36 -6.55
C SER A 95 -22.07 -20.24 -7.58
N PHE A 96 -20.95 -19.51 -7.60
CA PHE A 96 -20.69 -18.43 -8.56
C PHE A 96 -20.10 -18.99 -9.88
N LEU A 97 -19.19 -19.96 -9.76
CA LEU A 97 -18.50 -20.59 -10.90
C LEU A 97 -19.49 -21.25 -11.88
N SER A 98 -20.53 -21.89 -11.36
CA SER A 98 -21.59 -22.49 -12.19
C SER A 98 -22.35 -21.44 -13.01
N LEU A 99 -22.70 -20.30 -12.40
CA LEU A 99 -23.37 -19.18 -13.09
C LEU A 99 -22.49 -18.54 -14.15
N VAL A 100 -21.19 -18.37 -13.87
CA VAL A 100 -20.22 -17.81 -14.84
C VAL A 100 -20.07 -18.73 -16.06
N ARG A 101 -20.04 -20.05 -15.85
CA ARG A 101 -19.92 -21.04 -16.94
C ARG A 101 -21.11 -21.01 -17.91
N GLU A 102 -22.31 -20.74 -17.42
CA GLU A 102 -23.52 -20.61 -18.25
C GLU A 102 -23.46 -19.37 -19.16
N GLU A 103 -22.73 -18.33 -18.75
CA GLU A 103 -22.70 -17.02 -19.40
C GLU A 103 -21.38 -16.70 -20.13
N LEU A 104 -20.46 -17.67 -20.31
CA LEU A 104 -19.12 -17.45 -20.87
C LEU A 104 -19.12 -16.73 -22.23
N VAL A 105 -20.06 -17.07 -23.12
CA VAL A 105 -20.16 -16.46 -24.44
C VAL A 105 -20.48 -14.97 -24.33
N CYS A 106 -21.43 -14.63 -23.46
CA CYS A 106 -21.85 -13.25 -23.20
C CYS A 106 -20.76 -12.46 -22.47
N LEU A 107 -20.11 -13.05 -21.47
CA LEU A 107 -18.99 -12.43 -20.75
C LEU A 107 -17.81 -12.14 -21.70
N SER A 108 -17.46 -13.10 -22.58
CA SER A 108 -16.40 -12.88 -23.57
C SER A 108 -16.74 -11.77 -24.57
N GLN A 109 -18.02 -11.61 -24.91
CA GLN A 109 -18.49 -10.52 -25.77
C GLN A 109 -18.37 -9.16 -25.07
N ILE A 110 -18.81 -9.07 -23.83
CA ILE A 110 -18.74 -7.85 -23.00
C ILE A 110 -17.28 -7.43 -22.79
N GLU A 111 -16.42 -8.35 -22.40
CA GLU A 111 -15.00 -8.07 -22.12
C GLU A 111 -14.23 -7.60 -23.37
N ARG A 112 -14.69 -7.98 -24.57
CA ARG A 112 -14.11 -7.57 -25.86
C ARG A 112 -14.77 -6.34 -26.47
N ASP A 113 -15.79 -5.76 -25.81
CA ASP A 113 -16.49 -4.60 -26.34
C ASP A 113 -15.57 -3.36 -26.35
N LEU A 114 -15.21 -2.93 -27.56
CA LEU A 114 -14.36 -1.76 -27.78
C LEU A 114 -15.04 -0.46 -27.33
N LYS A 115 -16.37 -0.34 -27.46
CA LYS A 115 -17.09 0.87 -27.09
C LYS A 115 -17.14 1.06 -25.58
N LEU A 116 -17.31 -0.04 -24.84
CA LEU A 116 -17.25 -0.02 -23.38
C LEU A 116 -15.85 0.43 -22.90
N ARG A 117 -14.80 -0.10 -23.52
CA ARG A 117 -13.41 0.29 -23.22
C ARG A 117 -13.13 1.75 -23.56
N GLU A 118 -13.56 2.21 -24.73
CA GLU A 118 -13.41 3.61 -25.15
C GLU A 118 -14.16 4.57 -24.23
N CYS A 119 -15.40 4.25 -23.85
CA CYS A 119 -16.16 5.02 -22.87
C CYS A 119 -15.43 5.10 -21.54
N PHE A 120 -14.97 3.96 -21.01
CA PHE A 120 -14.29 3.92 -19.72
C PHE A 120 -12.99 4.74 -19.74
N VAL A 121 -12.19 4.62 -20.81
CA VAL A 121 -10.99 5.42 -20.99
C VAL A 121 -11.35 6.91 -21.10
N ASN A 122 -12.28 7.30 -21.96
CA ASN A 122 -12.67 8.69 -22.15
C ASN A 122 -13.20 9.34 -20.87
N ARG A 123 -14.06 8.65 -20.12
CA ARG A 123 -14.63 9.19 -18.88
C ARG A 123 -13.63 9.26 -17.74
N THR A 124 -12.82 8.22 -17.56
CA THR A 124 -11.73 8.24 -16.58
C THR A 124 -10.79 9.42 -16.83
N ASN A 125 -10.54 9.73 -18.11
CA ASN A 125 -9.81 10.92 -18.51
C ASN A 125 -10.54 12.24 -18.20
N ALA A 126 -11.86 12.31 -18.44
CA ALA A 126 -12.68 13.50 -18.18
C ALA A 126 -12.88 13.81 -16.69
N LEU A 127 -12.81 12.81 -15.80
CA LEU A 127 -12.85 13.03 -14.33
C LEU A 127 -11.76 13.97 -13.81
N ARG A 128 -10.75 14.26 -14.64
CA ARG A 128 -9.67 15.20 -14.33
C ARG A 128 -9.94 16.65 -14.73
N ASP A 129 -11.00 16.93 -15.48
CA ASP A 129 -11.32 18.28 -15.99
C ASP A 129 -12.01 19.19 -14.95
N GLU A 130 -12.56 18.66 -13.84
CA GLU A 130 -13.21 19.48 -12.82
C GLU A 130 -12.22 20.16 -11.85
N ASN A 131 -11.43 21.10 -12.38
CA ASN A 131 -10.78 22.14 -11.58
C ASN A 131 -11.13 23.56 -12.03
N SER A 132 -12.34 23.74 -12.58
CA SER A 132 -12.93 25.07 -12.78
C SER A 132 -14.46 25.04 -12.61
N GLY A 133 -14.91 25.13 -11.36
CA GLY A 133 -16.23 25.66 -10.96
C GLY A 133 -17.42 25.40 -11.91
N ALA A 134 -17.87 24.15 -12.02
CA ALA A 134 -19.24 23.85 -12.42
C ALA A 134 -19.62 22.50 -11.81
N SER A 135 -20.41 22.52 -10.74
CA SER A 135 -20.92 21.30 -10.13
C SER A 135 -21.90 20.61 -11.08
N VAL A 136 -21.49 19.50 -11.69
CA VAL A 136 -22.42 18.51 -12.24
C VAL A 136 -22.05 17.12 -11.72
N LEU A 137 -21.75 16.99 -10.44
CA LEU A 137 -22.06 15.78 -9.67
C LEU A 137 -22.29 16.19 -8.21
N GLY A 138 -23.56 16.27 -7.81
CA GLY A 138 -23.94 16.64 -6.45
C GLY A 138 -23.27 15.73 -5.42
N LYS A 139 -22.65 16.38 -4.42
CA LYS A 139 -22.10 15.78 -3.19
C LYS A 139 -21.01 14.72 -3.44
N VAL A 140 -19.76 15.16 -3.50
CA VAL A 140 -18.64 14.34 -3.00
C VAL A 140 -18.81 14.25 -1.48
N SER A 141 -19.69 13.36 -1.02
CA SER A 141 -19.62 12.80 0.32
C SER A 141 -18.83 11.50 0.21
N SER A 142 -17.63 11.49 0.81
CA SER A 142 -16.94 10.30 1.30
C SER A 142 -16.78 9.08 0.38
N SER A 143 -16.38 9.24 -0.88
CA SER A 143 -15.97 8.09 -1.71
C SER A 143 -14.54 8.27 -2.22
N SER A 144 -13.68 7.27 -1.99
CA SER A 144 -12.29 7.20 -2.48
C SER A 144 -12.23 7.38 -4.00
N TYR A 145 -11.10 7.85 -4.54
CA TYR A 145 -10.87 7.90 -6.00
C TYR A 145 -11.15 6.55 -6.68
N ASP A 146 -10.82 5.45 -6.01
CA ASP A 146 -11.16 4.08 -6.45
C ASP A 146 -12.67 3.89 -6.71
N CYS A 147 -13.51 4.43 -5.84
CA CYS A 147 -14.96 4.33 -5.96
C CYS A 147 -15.48 5.10 -7.18
N LEU A 148 -14.86 6.24 -7.48
CA LEU A 148 -15.20 7.05 -8.65
C LEU A 148 -14.83 6.34 -9.96
N ILE A 149 -13.67 5.67 -9.98
CA ILE A 149 -13.25 4.84 -11.11
C ILE A 149 -14.23 3.68 -11.32
N ILE A 150 -14.58 2.95 -10.27
CA ILE A 150 -15.53 1.82 -10.35
C ILE A 150 -16.91 2.30 -10.80
N GLN A 151 -17.40 3.43 -10.25
CA GLN A 151 -18.67 4.03 -10.66
C GLN A 151 -18.65 4.44 -12.13
N THR A 152 -17.54 4.97 -12.63
CA THR A 152 -17.40 5.36 -14.04
C THR A 152 -17.48 4.17 -14.98
N TYR A 153 -16.89 3.05 -14.60
CA TYR A 153 -17.03 1.80 -15.34
C TYR A 153 -18.49 1.32 -15.35
N VAL A 154 -19.17 1.36 -14.19
CA VAL A 154 -20.60 1.04 -14.07
C VAL A 154 -21.46 1.92 -14.98
N ASP A 155 -21.19 3.22 -15.05
CA ASP A 155 -21.94 4.15 -15.88
C ASP A 155 -21.77 3.83 -17.39
N CYS A 156 -20.54 3.58 -17.84
CA CYS A 156 -20.26 3.14 -19.22
C CYS A 156 -20.91 1.78 -19.54
N PHE A 157 -20.94 0.88 -18.57
CA PHE A 157 -21.53 -0.44 -18.70
C PHE A 157 -23.06 -0.36 -18.87
N LEU A 158 -23.71 0.49 -18.09
CA LEU A 158 -25.16 0.72 -18.18
C LEU A 158 -25.59 1.39 -19.49
N GLU A 159 -24.71 2.17 -20.13
CA GLU A 159 -24.98 2.83 -21.41
C GLU A 159 -24.87 1.90 -22.63
N SER A 160 -24.14 0.80 -22.51
CA SER A 160 -23.89 -0.13 -23.62
C SER A 160 -25.10 -1.02 -23.97
N GLU A 161 -26.19 -0.97 -23.18
CA GLU A 161 -27.48 -1.67 -23.39
C GLU A 161 -27.37 -3.14 -23.87
N TYR A 162 -26.72 -4.02 -23.10
CA TYR A 162 -26.62 -5.47 -23.38
C TYR A 162 -27.95 -6.23 -23.17
N LYS A 163 -28.90 -6.07 -24.11
CA LYS A 163 -30.27 -6.64 -24.00
C LYS A 163 -30.33 -8.17 -23.99
N THR A 164 -29.37 -8.84 -24.63
CA THR A 164 -29.32 -10.31 -24.79
C THR A 164 -28.50 -11.02 -23.72
N CYS A 165 -27.65 -10.30 -22.98
CA CYS A 165 -26.68 -10.86 -22.03
C CYS A 165 -26.98 -10.38 -20.60
N LYS A 166 -28.25 -10.50 -20.17
CA LYS A 166 -28.71 -9.90 -18.90
C LYS A 166 -28.12 -10.58 -17.67
N GLU A 167 -27.89 -11.89 -17.70
CA GLU A 167 -27.32 -12.60 -16.56
C GLU A 167 -25.80 -12.34 -16.47
N ALA A 168 -25.08 -12.34 -17.60
CA ALA A 168 -23.69 -11.86 -17.64
C ALA A 168 -23.52 -10.44 -17.07
N VAL A 169 -24.44 -9.52 -17.39
CA VAL A 169 -24.47 -8.15 -16.83
C VAL A 169 -24.60 -8.16 -15.30
N LYS A 170 -25.44 -9.04 -14.75
CA LYS A 170 -25.59 -9.16 -13.29
C LYS A 170 -24.30 -9.69 -12.65
N LEU A 171 -23.65 -10.68 -13.26
CA LEU A 171 -22.39 -11.24 -12.78
C LEU A 171 -21.29 -10.17 -12.74
N GLU A 172 -21.15 -9.39 -13.81
CA GLU A 172 -20.22 -8.26 -13.87
C GLU A 172 -20.52 -7.19 -12.81
N MET A 173 -21.80 -6.84 -12.63
CA MET A 173 -22.22 -5.87 -11.60
C MET A 173 -21.96 -6.37 -10.17
N SER A 174 -22.18 -7.66 -9.91
CA SER A 174 -21.84 -8.28 -8.62
C SER A 174 -20.33 -8.21 -8.35
N MET A 175 -19.52 -8.42 -9.38
CA MET A 175 -18.06 -8.31 -9.29
C MET A 175 -17.61 -6.88 -8.99
N LEU A 176 -18.13 -5.90 -9.71
CA LEU A 176 -17.85 -4.47 -9.48
C LEU A 176 -18.30 -4.02 -8.09
N SER A 177 -19.43 -4.53 -7.58
CA SER A 177 -19.88 -4.27 -6.21
C SER A 177 -18.95 -4.86 -5.16
N LEU A 178 -18.38 -6.03 -5.41
CA LEU A 178 -17.38 -6.65 -4.53
C LEU A 178 -16.09 -5.81 -4.49
N LEU A 179 -15.67 -5.26 -5.64
CA LEU A 179 -14.54 -4.34 -5.71
C LEU A 179 -14.82 -3.01 -4.98
N ALA A 180 -16.04 -2.49 -5.09
CA ALA A 180 -16.43 -1.23 -4.47
C ALA A 180 -16.36 -1.27 -2.93
N GLN A 181 -16.74 -2.39 -2.31
CA GLN A 181 -16.76 -2.56 -0.85
C GLN A 181 -15.38 -2.92 -0.23
N ARG A 182 -14.30 -2.79 -1.02
CA ARG A 182 -12.94 -3.15 -0.63
C ARG A 182 -12.46 -2.29 0.56
N ASN A 183 -11.82 -2.93 1.54
CA ASN A 183 -11.22 -2.28 2.73
C ASN A 183 -12.21 -1.51 3.63
N GLY A 184 -13.51 -1.82 3.60
CA GLY A 184 -14.49 -1.11 4.43
C GLY A 184 -14.83 0.29 3.94
N SER A 185 -14.65 0.55 2.64
CA SER A 185 -15.14 1.75 1.97
C SER A 185 -16.67 1.82 1.99
N ASP A 186 -17.24 2.98 2.32
CA ASP A 186 -18.67 3.29 2.15
C ASP A 186 -19.02 3.58 0.66
N CYS A 187 -18.39 2.87 -0.28
CA CYS A 187 -18.63 3.05 -1.71
C CYS A 187 -19.93 2.35 -2.11
N VAL A 188 -21.01 3.14 -2.20
CA VAL A 188 -22.31 2.67 -2.69
C VAL A 188 -22.45 3.01 -4.17
N LEU A 189 -22.37 1.99 -5.02
CA LEU A 189 -22.52 2.16 -6.48
C LEU A 189 -23.95 2.52 -6.85
N LYS A 190 -24.10 3.55 -7.68
CA LYS A 190 -25.39 3.94 -8.26
C LYS A 190 -25.63 3.09 -9.51
N THR A 191 -26.67 2.25 -9.46
CA THR A 191 -27.06 1.37 -10.58
C THR A 191 -28.25 1.90 -11.37
N THR A 192 -28.83 3.03 -10.96
CA THR A 192 -29.94 3.68 -11.66
C THR A 192 -29.44 4.62 -12.75
N SER A 193 -29.81 4.34 -14.00
CA SER A 193 -29.49 5.17 -15.18
C SER A 193 -30.16 6.54 -15.09
N ILE A 194 -29.50 7.53 -14.49
CA ILE A 194 -29.80 8.92 -14.78
C ILE A 194 -29.11 9.21 -16.11
N LYS A 195 -29.87 9.21 -17.21
CA LYS A 195 -29.38 9.63 -18.53
C LYS A 195 -29.09 11.14 -18.51
N THR A 196 -27.98 11.54 -17.91
CA THR A 196 -27.30 12.77 -18.31
C THR A 196 -26.44 12.42 -19.51
N ARG A 197 -26.82 12.91 -20.70
CA ARG A 197 -25.90 12.91 -21.83
C ARG A 197 -24.59 13.54 -21.35
N PRO A 198 -23.42 12.91 -21.55
CA PRO A 198 -22.17 13.63 -21.35
C PRO A 198 -22.19 14.85 -22.27
N ASN A 199 -21.99 16.03 -21.68
CA ASN A 199 -21.64 17.21 -22.47
C ASN A 199 -20.36 16.85 -23.23
N GLU A 200 -20.41 16.88 -24.56
CA GLU A 200 -19.32 16.67 -25.52
C GLU A 200 -18.07 15.94 -24.98
N GLU A 201 -17.93 14.65 -25.29
CA GLU A 201 -16.65 13.95 -25.15
C GLU A 201 -15.60 14.62 -26.04
N TRP A 202 -14.71 15.38 -25.43
CA TRP A 202 -13.57 15.96 -26.14
C TRP A 202 -12.42 14.95 -26.13
N PRO A 203 -11.96 14.48 -27.30
CA PRO A 203 -10.83 13.54 -27.36
C PRO A 203 -9.61 14.13 -26.65
N LEU A 204 -8.81 13.25 -26.04
CA LEU A 204 -7.56 13.62 -25.36
C LEU A 204 -6.55 14.21 -26.34
N GLU A 205 -6.58 13.73 -27.59
CA GLU A 205 -5.75 14.18 -28.68
C GLU A 205 -6.29 15.49 -29.27
N GLN A 206 -5.52 16.56 -29.11
CA GLN A 206 -5.77 17.83 -29.77
C GLN A 206 -4.80 17.98 -30.95
N CYS A 207 -5.32 17.79 -32.15
CA CYS A 207 -4.56 17.95 -33.39
C CYS A 207 -4.85 19.29 -34.06
N ASP A 208 -3.80 20.00 -34.46
CA ASP A 208 -3.93 21.16 -35.34
C ASP A 208 -4.28 20.73 -36.78
N LYS A 209 -4.71 21.69 -37.62
CA LYS A 209 -5.01 21.43 -39.04
C LYS A 209 -3.77 21.00 -39.85
N ARG A 210 -2.58 21.03 -39.26
CA ARG A 210 -1.29 20.68 -39.87
C ARG A 210 -0.83 19.27 -39.47
N GLY A 211 -1.59 18.57 -38.63
CA GLY A 211 -1.30 17.20 -38.20
C GLY A 211 -0.39 17.11 -36.97
N HIS A 212 -0.11 18.21 -36.28
CA HIS A 212 0.56 18.17 -34.98
C HIS A 212 -0.47 17.94 -33.88
N CYS A 213 -0.35 16.81 -33.21
CA CYS A 213 -1.23 16.41 -32.12
C CYS A 213 -0.50 16.51 -30.79
N LYS A 214 -1.21 16.98 -29.77
CA LYS A 214 -0.76 17.00 -28.38
C LYS A 214 -1.85 16.45 -27.48
N CYS A 215 -1.47 16.01 -26.28
CA CYS A 215 -2.44 15.65 -25.27
C CYS A 215 -3.00 16.89 -24.60
N ARG A 216 -4.31 16.93 -24.45
CA ARG A 216 -5.06 17.99 -23.77
C ARG A 216 -4.76 18.03 -22.27
N LEU A 217 -4.55 16.86 -21.70
CA LEU A 217 -4.31 16.61 -20.29
C LEU A 217 -2.81 16.37 -20.03
N ASP A 218 -2.26 16.96 -18.98
CA ASP A 218 -0.91 16.68 -18.46
C ASP A 218 -0.76 15.21 -18.00
N GLY A 219 0.45 14.70 -17.75
CA GLY A 219 0.62 13.29 -17.37
C GLY A 219 0.35 12.28 -18.51
N TYR A 220 0.15 12.79 -19.73
CA TYR A 220 0.06 11.99 -20.95
C TYR A 220 1.06 12.53 -21.98
N TYR A 221 1.59 11.65 -22.81
CA TYR A 221 2.37 12.03 -23.99
C TYR A 221 1.70 11.50 -25.26
N TYR A 222 1.85 12.24 -26.36
CA TYR A 222 1.27 11.83 -27.63
C TYR A 222 2.21 10.87 -28.34
N ASP A 223 1.73 9.66 -28.62
CA ASP A 223 2.45 8.68 -29.42
C ASP A 223 2.07 8.82 -30.91
N ILE A 224 3.07 9.12 -31.73
CA ILE A 224 2.90 9.38 -33.17
C ILE A 224 2.51 8.13 -33.97
N HIS A 225 2.88 6.93 -33.51
CA HIS A 225 2.62 5.68 -34.21
C HIS A 225 1.22 5.17 -33.92
N LEU A 226 0.82 5.22 -32.64
CA LEU A 226 -0.49 4.83 -32.16
C LEU A 226 -1.54 5.92 -32.37
N LYS A 227 -1.10 7.15 -32.67
CA LYS A 227 -1.93 8.35 -32.83
C LYS A 227 -2.83 8.59 -31.62
N LYS A 228 -2.32 8.27 -30.43
CA LYS A 228 -3.07 8.29 -29.17
C LYS A 228 -2.24 8.92 -28.05
N CYS A 229 -2.95 9.49 -27.08
CA CYS A 229 -2.36 9.89 -25.82
C CYS A 229 -2.12 8.67 -24.91
N ILE A 230 -0.88 8.48 -24.50
CA ILE A 230 -0.44 7.40 -23.62
C ILE A 230 -0.10 7.99 -22.26
N ASP A 231 -0.53 7.28 -21.23
CA ASP A 231 -0.26 7.62 -19.84
C ASP A 231 1.25 7.62 -19.53
N VAL A 232 1.70 8.60 -18.75
CA VAL A 232 3.07 8.65 -18.25
C VAL A 232 3.10 7.89 -16.93
N ASP A 233 3.76 6.73 -16.91
CA ASP A 233 4.00 6.02 -15.65
C ASP A 233 5.04 6.77 -14.81
N GLU A 234 4.58 7.59 -13.85
CA GLU A 234 5.48 8.34 -12.98
C GLU A 234 6.21 7.43 -11.97
N CYS A 235 5.69 6.23 -11.72
CA CYS A 235 6.31 5.23 -10.84
C CYS A 235 7.43 4.46 -11.51
N ALA A 236 7.44 4.39 -12.85
CA ALA A 236 8.54 3.83 -13.64
C ALA A 236 9.71 4.82 -13.85
N SER A 237 9.62 6.03 -13.30
CA SER A 237 10.68 7.04 -13.46
C SER A 237 11.93 6.74 -12.62
N ILE A 238 13.09 7.15 -13.14
CA ILE A 238 14.40 6.92 -12.49
C ILE A 238 14.53 7.71 -11.18
N GLU A 239 13.88 8.88 -11.09
CA GLU A 239 13.86 9.70 -9.88
C GLU A 239 12.65 9.35 -9.01
N PRO A 240 12.84 8.92 -7.74
CA PRO A 240 11.74 8.53 -6.89
C PRO A 240 10.82 9.72 -6.59
N ARG A 241 9.56 9.62 -7.06
CA ARG A 241 8.51 10.64 -6.85
C ARG A 241 7.86 10.59 -5.47
N CYS A 242 7.94 9.45 -4.80
CA CYS A 242 7.35 9.16 -3.50
C CYS A 242 8.43 8.71 -2.50
N SER A 243 8.25 8.99 -1.21
CA SER A 243 9.18 8.50 -0.17
C SER A 243 9.13 7.00 0.05
N GLN A 244 7.98 6.37 -0.19
CA GLN A 244 7.79 4.93 -0.01
C GLN A 244 7.17 4.33 -1.27
N LYS A 245 5.87 4.05 -1.28
CA LYS A 245 5.21 3.34 -2.38
C LYS A 245 4.55 4.31 -3.35
N CYS A 246 4.80 4.12 -4.64
CA CYS A 246 4.14 4.82 -5.73
C CYS A 246 3.09 3.91 -6.37
N VAL A 247 1.91 4.46 -6.67
CA VAL A 247 0.85 3.78 -7.41
C VAL A 247 0.50 4.64 -8.62
N ASN A 248 0.74 4.10 -9.81
CA ASN A 248 0.45 4.78 -11.06
C ASN A 248 -1.05 4.67 -11.38
N HIS A 249 -1.66 5.77 -11.77
CA HIS A 249 -3.04 5.86 -12.23
C HIS A 249 -3.07 6.56 -13.59
N PRO A 250 -4.13 6.39 -14.41
CA PRO A 250 -4.22 7.11 -15.66
C PRO A 250 -4.15 8.64 -15.48
N GLY A 251 -3.04 9.21 -15.93
CA GLY A 251 -2.72 10.62 -15.96
C GLY A 251 -2.24 11.21 -14.65
N THR A 252 -2.01 10.39 -13.62
CA THR A 252 -1.55 10.85 -12.32
C THR A 252 -0.99 9.68 -11.52
N TYR A 253 -0.27 9.97 -10.47
CA TYR A 253 0.13 8.96 -9.49
C TYR A 253 -0.33 9.37 -8.10
N GLU A 254 -0.36 8.40 -7.21
CA GLU A 254 -0.48 8.66 -5.78
C GLU A 254 0.68 8.00 -5.02
N CYS A 255 1.09 8.66 -3.94
CA CYS A 255 2.05 8.09 -3.00
C CYS A 255 1.30 7.51 -1.81
N THR A 256 1.71 6.30 -1.41
CA THR A 256 1.17 5.61 -0.24
C THR A 256 2.30 5.25 0.71
N CYS A 257 1.99 5.25 2.01
CA CYS A 257 2.92 4.90 3.07
C CYS A 257 2.48 3.62 3.78
N ASP A 258 3.42 2.92 4.42
CA ASP A 258 3.08 1.86 5.36
C ASP A 258 2.29 2.45 6.53
N THR A 259 1.01 2.12 6.57
CA THR A 259 0.05 2.67 7.54
C THR A 259 0.32 2.23 8.97
N THR A 260 1.15 1.20 9.18
CA THR A 260 1.52 0.70 10.51
C THR A 260 2.40 1.70 11.24
N PHE A 261 3.35 2.31 10.54
CA PHE A 261 4.40 3.14 11.15
C PHE A 261 4.40 4.59 10.64
N PHE A 262 3.79 4.86 9.48
CA PHE A 262 3.82 6.16 8.82
C PHE A 262 2.44 6.64 8.37
N HIS A 263 2.35 7.93 8.08
CA HIS A 263 1.24 8.57 7.40
C HIS A 263 1.76 9.48 6.28
N LEU A 264 0.92 9.69 5.27
CA LEU A 264 1.25 10.58 4.16
C LEU A 264 1.17 12.05 4.62
N ASN A 265 2.21 12.81 4.32
CA ASN A 265 2.33 14.21 4.68
C ASN A 265 1.47 15.11 3.75
N THR A 266 1.40 16.40 4.07
CA THR A 266 0.58 17.40 3.35
C THR A 266 1.03 17.64 1.91
N ASP A 267 2.28 17.34 1.59
CA ASP A 267 2.83 17.40 0.23
C ASP A 267 2.38 16.23 -0.67
N LYS A 268 1.64 15.26 -0.11
CA LYS A 268 1.17 14.03 -0.76
C LYS A 268 2.29 13.15 -1.34
N LYS A 269 3.52 13.31 -0.86
CA LYS A 269 4.70 12.58 -1.36
C LYS A 269 5.57 12.00 -0.26
N THR A 270 5.73 12.75 0.83
CA THR A 270 6.57 12.34 1.95
C THR A 270 5.80 11.54 2.99
N CYS A 271 6.44 10.54 3.56
CA CYS A 271 5.88 9.72 4.64
C CYS A 271 6.46 10.18 5.98
N ALA A 272 5.60 10.63 6.88
CA ALA A 272 5.96 11.06 8.23
C ALA A 272 5.67 9.93 9.23
N ARG A 273 6.51 9.78 10.26
CA ARG A 273 6.33 8.78 11.31
C ARG A 273 5.07 9.05 12.12
N ASN A 274 4.41 7.99 12.55
CA ASN A 274 3.23 8.07 13.41
C ASN A 274 3.60 8.22 14.89
N ASP A 275 4.74 7.66 15.30
CA ASP A 275 5.23 7.84 16.66
C ASP A 275 5.68 9.28 16.93
N LYS A 276 5.71 9.65 18.21
CA LYS A 276 6.15 10.96 18.69
C LYS A 276 7.50 10.90 19.38
N ASP A 277 8.18 9.76 19.27
CA ASP A 277 9.45 9.58 19.96
C ASP A 277 10.52 10.45 19.29
N PRO A 278 11.25 11.26 20.06
CA PRO A 278 12.27 12.12 19.51
C PRO A 278 13.37 11.28 18.87
N MET A 279 13.81 11.70 17.68
CA MET A 279 14.93 11.08 16.99
C MET A 279 16.22 11.76 17.40
N TRP A 280 17.17 10.95 17.86
CA TRP A 280 18.47 11.37 18.35
C TRP A 280 19.58 10.76 17.49
N LEU A 281 20.59 11.56 17.20
CA LEU A 281 21.86 11.06 16.69
C LEU A 281 22.83 10.95 17.86
N PHE A 282 23.24 9.72 18.19
CA PHE A 282 24.29 9.45 19.17
C PHE A 282 25.64 9.36 18.47
N PHE A 283 26.65 10.00 19.03
CA PHE A 283 28.00 9.94 18.50
C PHE A 283 29.04 10.07 19.61
N ALA A 284 30.17 9.41 19.41
CA ALA A 284 31.34 9.59 20.25
C ALA A 284 32.24 10.69 19.66
N HIS A 285 32.70 11.59 20.50
CA HIS A 285 33.63 12.64 20.11
C HIS A 285 34.61 12.94 21.26
N GLY A 286 35.91 12.80 20.98
CA GLY A 286 36.97 12.96 21.97
C GLY A 286 36.87 11.92 23.09
N GLN A 287 36.61 12.38 24.32
CA GLN A 287 36.55 11.57 25.54
C GLN A 287 35.10 11.42 26.06
N SER A 288 34.12 11.51 25.17
CA SER A 288 32.72 11.66 25.53
C SER A 288 31.76 11.14 24.47
N ILE A 289 30.58 10.74 24.91
CA ILE A 289 29.44 10.37 24.05
C ILE A 289 28.35 11.44 24.20
N TRP A 290 27.82 11.87 23.07
CA TRP A 290 26.83 12.93 22.96
C TRP A 290 25.59 12.45 22.21
N ASN A 291 24.46 13.08 22.50
CA ASN A 291 23.28 13.03 21.64
C ASN A 291 23.02 14.41 21.02
N ILE A 292 22.40 14.42 19.85
CA ILE A 292 21.90 15.65 19.22
C ILE A 292 20.55 15.38 18.57
N SER A 293 19.62 16.31 18.70
CA SER A 293 18.35 16.25 17.96
C SER A 293 18.57 16.52 16.48
N LEU A 294 17.70 16.01 15.62
CA LEU A 294 17.80 16.25 14.17
C LEU A 294 17.75 17.72 13.77
N SER A 295 17.08 18.56 14.57
CA SER A 295 17.04 20.01 14.35
C SER A 295 18.31 20.72 14.81
N GLY A 296 19.22 20.01 15.50
CA GLY A 296 20.43 20.56 16.10
C GLY A 296 20.19 21.42 17.34
N GLY A 297 18.94 21.60 17.77
CA GLY A 297 18.58 22.50 18.87
C GLY A 297 18.78 21.92 20.28
N SER A 298 18.90 20.59 20.40
CA SER A 298 19.11 19.89 21.66
C SER A 298 20.40 19.10 21.56
N PHE A 299 21.34 19.36 22.46
CA PHE A 299 22.67 18.75 22.48
C PHE A 299 23.02 18.39 23.92
N GLU A 300 23.13 17.09 24.23
CA GLU A 300 23.28 16.61 25.61
C GLU A 300 24.42 15.60 25.74
N LEU A 301 25.16 15.71 26.84
CA LEU A 301 26.24 14.80 27.20
C LEU A 301 25.64 13.53 27.82
N GLN A 302 25.97 12.37 27.25
CA GLN A 302 25.52 11.06 27.76
C GLN A 302 26.57 10.39 28.64
N LYS A 303 27.85 10.52 28.27
CA LYS A 303 28.97 9.95 29.05
C LYS A 303 30.22 10.80 28.87
N ALA A 304 30.91 11.10 29.98
CA ALA A 304 32.23 11.71 30.02
C ALA A 304 33.31 10.72 30.47
N ASP A 305 34.55 11.18 30.54
CA ASP A 305 35.70 10.47 31.09
C ASP A 305 36.04 9.15 30.38
N LEU A 306 35.82 9.10 29.08
CA LEU A 306 36.23 7.96 28.24
C LEU A 306 37.69 8.14 27.81
N GLN A 307 38.45 7.06 27.74
CA GLN A 307 39.86 7.16 27.31
C GLN A 307 39.96 7.30 25.79
N LYS A 308 39.31 6.38 25.05
CA LYS A 308 39.27 6.37 23.60
C LYS A 308 38.08 5.55 23.12
N THR A 309 36.97 6.23 22.84
CA THR A 309 35.74 5.62 22.32
C THR A 309 35.42 6.17 20.94
N ALA A 310 35.26 5.26 19.97
CA ALA A 310 34.79 5.58 18.62
C ALA A 310 33.64 4.67 18.17
N VAL A 311 33.29 3.67 19.00
CA VAL A 311 32.41 2.57 18.62
C VAL A 311 31.27 2.47 19.62
N LEU A 312 30.05 2.61 19.13
CA LEU A 312 28.82 2.56 19.93
C LEU A 312 27.68 1.97 19.11
N ASP A 313 26.68 1.44 19.80
CA ASP A 313 25.40 1.04 19.22
C ASP A 313 24.28 1.16 20.29
N VAL A 314 23.02 1.16 19.86
CA VAL A 314 21.88 1.51 20.71
C VAL A 314 20.76 0.47 20.59
N ASP A 315 20.25 0.04 21.75
CA ASP A 315 19.00 -0.69 21.86
C ASP A 315 17.87 0.30 22.15
N VAL A 316 17.08 0.61 21.11
CA VAL A 316 16.00 1.60 21.16
C VAL A 316 14.86 1.14 22.08
N LEU A 317 14.56 -0.16 22.10
CA LEU A 317 13.44 -0.71 22.87
C LEU A 317 13.73 -0.71 24.37
N GLU A 318 14.93 -1.13 24.77
CA GLU A 318 15.35 -1.15 26.18
C GLU A 318 15.96 0.17 26.64
N ARG A 319 16.09 1.16 25.74
CA ARG A 319 16.72 2.45 25.99
C ARG A 319 18.13 2.32 26.57
N ARG A 320 18.99 1.56 25.89
CA ARG A 320 20.39 1.34 26.32
C ARG A 320 21.37 1.72 25.23
N ILE A 321 22.47 2.35 25.61
CA ILE A 321 23.63 2.56 24.75
C ILE A 321 24.75 1.60 25.15
N TYR A 322 25.35 0.96 24.16
CA TYR A 322 26.50 0.09 24.28
C TYR A 322 27.68 0.82 23.66
N TYR A 323 28.84 0.79 24.30
CA TYR A 323 30.03 1.42 23.77
C TYR A 323 31.29 0.64 24.14
N ALA A 324 32.28 0.69 23.26
CA ALA A 324 33.61 0.16 23.52
C ALA A 324 34.57 1.31 23.83
N ASP A 325 35.17 1.30 25.01
CA ASP A 325 36.28 2.17 25.36
C ASP A 325 37.59 1.39 25.23
N ILE A 326 38.25 1.61 24.09
CA ILE A 326 39.48 0.92 23.73
C ILE A 326 40.59 1.27 24.71
N GLY A 327 40.64 2.52 25.20
CA GLY A 327 41.68 2.95 26.11
C GLY A 327 41.55 2.33 27.51
N SER A 328 40.33 2.01 27.96
CA SER A 328 40.08 1.27 29.20
C SER A 328 39.95 -0.24 29.00
N ASN A 329 40.09 -0.72 27.76
CA ASN A 329 40.01 -2.13 27.36
C ASN A 329 38.71 -2.81 27.85
N SER A 330 37.58 -2.13 27.64
CA SER A 330 36.27 -2.60 28.11
C SER A 330 35.11 -2.24 27.17
N ILE A 331 34.11 -3.11 27.14
CA ILE A 331 32.81 -2.85 26.53
C ILE A 331 31.79 -2.69 27.64
N GLU A 332 31.08 -1.57 27.64
CA GLU A 332 30.15 -1.17 28.70
C GLU A 332 28.78 -0.83 28.11
N ARG A 333 27.77 -0.85 28.97
CA ARG A 333 26.43 -0.35 28.64
C ARG A 333 25.94 0.65 29.68
N LEU A 334 25.12 1.60 29.22
CA LEU A 334 24.46 2.63 30.03
C LEU A 334 22.97 2.71 29.64
N ASN A 335 22.08 2.96 30.61
CA ASN A 335 20.68 3.24 30.30
C ASN A 335 20.50 4.72 29.96
N LEU A 336 19.75 5.00 28.88
CA LEU A 336 19.47 6.34 28.36
C LEU A 336 18.39 7.09 29.17
N ASP A 337 17.64 6.39 30.01
CA ASP A 337 16.64 6.99 30.90
C ASP A 337 17.26 7.60 32.18
N GLY A 338 18.59 7.49 32.33
CA GLY A 338 19.32 7.95 33.51
C GLY A 338 19.19 7.02 34.73
N THR A 339 18.47 5.91 34.61
CA THR A 339 18.38 4.90 35.68
C THR A 339 19.63 4.02 35.66
N GLY A 340 20.23 3.73 36.82
CA GLY A 340 21.52 3.02 36.84
C GLY A 340 22.67 3.94 36.40
N THR A 341 22.98 4.92 37.25
CA THR A 341 23.94 6.02 37.05
C THR A 341 25.38 5.58 36.72
N TYR A 342 25.68 4.29 36.81
CA TYR A 342 27.00 3.73 36.58
C TYR A 342 26.96 2.77 35.37
N PRO A 343 27.93 2.89 34.45
CA PRO A 343 28.07 1.93 33.36
C PRO A 343 28.20 0.51 33.88
N GLN A 344 27.53 -0.44 33.23
CA GLN A 344 27.72 -1.85 33.48
C GLN A 344 28.72 -2.40 32.48
N THR A 345 29.85 -2.92 32.97
CA THR A 345 30.82 -3.61 32.12
C THR A 345 30.28 -4.96 31.67
N LEU A 346 30.29 -5.19 30.36
CA LEU A 346 29.86 -6.46 29.73
C LEU A 346 31.04 -7.35 29.40
N GLN A 347 32.14 -6.74 28.93
CA GLN A 347 33.38 -7.42 28.63
C GLN A 347 34.56 -6.60 29.14
N LYS A 348 35.51 -7.28 29.78
CA LYS A 348 36.82 -6.72 30.15
C LYS A 348 37.90 -7.54 29.49
N TYR A 349 39.00 -6.87 29.15
CA TYR A 349 40.15 -7.46 28.49
C TYR A 349 39.81 -7.93 27.07
N ASP A 350 40.80 -7.95 26.18
CA ASP A 350 40.62 -8.35 24.77
C ASP A 350 39.70 -7.42 23.95
N VAL A 351 39.55 -6.16 24.33
CA VAL A 351 38.85 -5.10 23.56
C VAL A 351 39.83 -4.32 22.68
N ASP A 352 41.12 -4.63 22.78
CA ASP A 352 42.15 -4.13 21.89
C ASP A 352 41.87 -4.56 20.44
N GLY A 353 41.83 -3.60 19.52
CA GLY A 353 41.54 -3.85 18.11
C GLY A 353 40.05 -3.91 17.75
N VAL A 354 39.12 -3.67 18.69
CA VAL A 354 37.69 -3.59 18.32
C VAL A 354 37.44 -2.40 17.39
N GLU A 355 36.94 -2.70 16.20
CA GLU A 355 36.61 -1.72 15.16
C GLU A 355 35.12 -1.36 15.12
N GLY A 356 34.26 -2.28 15.56
CA GLY A 356 32.81 -2.15 15.46
C GLY A 356 32.07 -2.98 16.50
N ILE A 357 30.89 -2.52 16.91
CA ILE A 357 29.94 -3.33 17.69
C ILE A 357 28.56 -3.27 17.02
N ALA A 358 27.77 -4.33 17.17
CA ALA A 358 26.39 -4.41 16.70
C ALA A 358 25.52 -5.10 17.75
N VAL A 359 24.39 -4.49 18.07
CA VAL A 359 23.42 -4.98 19.05
C VAL A 359 22.22 -5.56 18.30
N ASP A 360 22.00 -6.85 18.49
CA ASP A 360 20.75 -7.50 18.08
C ASP A 360 19.71 -7.28 19.19
N TRP A 361 18.86 -6.28 19.00
CA TRP A 361 17.80 -5.94 19.95
C TRP A 361 16.67 -6.98 20.00
N ILE A 362 16.57 -7.90 19.04
CA ILE A 362 15.55 -8.97 19.03
C ILE A 362 16.11 -10.19 19.76
N GLY A 363 17.25 -10.71 19.31
CA GLY A 363 17.92 -11.88 19.87
C GLY A 363 18.68 -11.62 21.17
N ARG A 364 18.83 -10.34 21.55
CA ARG A 364 19.51 -9.87 22.77
C ARG A 364 20.98 -10.25 22.83
N ASN A 365 21.65 -10.17 21.68
CA ASN A 365 23.06 -10.48 21.53
C ASN A 365 23.87 -9.22 21.19
N LEU A 366 25.13 -9.19 21.63
CA LEU A 366 26.10 -8.16 21.26
C LEU A 366 27.22 -8.82 20.46
N TYR A 367 27.50 -8.25 19.29
CA TYR A 367 28.56 -8.68 18.39
C TYR A 367 29.64 -7.61 18.35
N SER A 368 30.90 -8.02 18.25
CA SER A 368 32.05 -7.13 18.08
C SER A 368 32.91 -7.59 16.91
N LEU A 369 33.35 -6.63 16.10
CA LEU A 369 34.34 -6.85 15.04
C LEU A 369 35.73 -6.51 15.58
N ARG A 370 36.70 -7.40 15.32
CA ARG A 370 38.11 -7.25 15.66
C ARG A 370 38.99 -7.45 14.45
#